data_AF-A0A3M1NHB3-F1
#
_entry.id   AF-A0A3M1NHB3-F1
#
_cell.length_a   1.000
_cell.length_b   1.000
_cell.length_c   1.000
_cell.angle_alpha   90.00
_cell.angle_beta   90.00
_cell.angle_gamma   90.00
#
_symmetry.space_group_name_H-M   'P 1'
#
loop_
_entity.id
_entity.type
_entity.pdbx_description
1 polymer ?
#
loop_
_entity_poly.entity_id
_entity_poly.type
_entity_poly.pdbx_seq_one_letter_code
_entity_poly.pdbx_strand_id
1 'polypeptide(L)'
;MFFWSIVKNPIKYDCFFYIMNSLVIPHLTDNPPINLALDTLKKKKQALVFVNTKRGAEKLAEDISKKISSSDKILLKISDEILGALPTPTKQCERLARCVKKGIAYHHSGLVAKQRELIEENFRKGVIKIICCTPTLAFGVDLPAFRSIIRDVHRYGGRWGMQDIPVLEYMQQAGRAGRPNFDSYGEAILIAKTDAEKEKLVEKYIRGKPENIFSKLAADPILRTCVLSLIVTGIVKDKNSLVTFLEKTFWAHQFKDMEKIKLIVEKVLGQLEEYEFIKSAAKEDFVSADSLGSETLRPTLLGKRVSELYLDPVTAFQIITGLRKASSKGLYDFPLLHLITNTLEMRPMLRARAAEYDELQEKLAEYDEQLLVREPSMYDVEYEEFINSIKTALMFYEWVNEKDEEFLLEKYSIRPGELRAKLEIADWLLFAADELAMLLHFHHLRNEIKKMRFRVKYGAKEELFALLKLRGIGRVRARILYNNRIRSVSDVKKADLTRLAQLLGRKIALSIKKQVGQDFEKIKVKEKKRKGQVSLKDYPKDHKVK
;
A
#
# COMPACT_ATOMS: atom_id res chain seq x y z
N MET A 1 -7.84 -15.28 -34.76
CA MET A 1 -8.23 -15.93 -33.49
C MET A 1 -8.99 -14.89 -32.67
N PHE A 2 -10.31 -15.03 -32.61
CA PHE A 2 -11.20 -14.10 -31.90
C PHE A 2 -11.12 -14.37 -30.40
N PHE A 3 -10.96 -13.33 -29.58
CA PHE A 3 -11.19 -13.44 -28.14
C PHE A 3 -12.18 -12.37 -27.68
N TRP A 4 -13.45 -12.76 -27.69
CA TRP A 4 -14.47 -12.30 -26.77
C TRP A 4 -15.27 -13.53 -26.34
N SER A 5 -15.48 -13.69 -25.02
CA SER A 5 -16.57 -14.40 -24.36
C SER A 5 -16.09 -15.22 -23.15
N ILE A 6 -16.25 -14.65 -21.95
CA ILE A 6 -16.94 -15.34 -20.85
C ILE A 6 -17.80 -14.29 -20.12
N VAL A 7 -19.01 -14.05 -20.61
CA VAL A 7 -20.17 -13.73 -19.78
C VAL A 7 -21.38 -14.39 -20.46
N LYS A 8 -21.97 -15.42 -19.83
CA LYS A 8 -23.25 -15.99 -20.25
C LYS A 8 -24.29 -14.84 -20.21
N ASN A 9 -24.86 -14.51 -21.37
CA ASN A 9 -25.64 -13.30 -21.70
C ASN A 9 -24.81 -12.02 -21.87
N PRO A 10 -24.19 -11.80 -23.06
CA PRO A 10 -23.67 -10.49 -23.39
C PRO A 10 -24.87 -9.56 -23.62
N ILE A 11 -25.11 -8.63 -22.68
CA ILE A 11 -25.73 -7.37 -23.06
C ILE A 11 -24.76 -6.76 -24.08
N LYS A 12 -25.10 -6.83 -25.38
CA LYS A 12 -24.41 -6.06 -26.41
C LYS A 12 -24.57 -4.59 -26.04
N TYR A 13 -23.53 -4.00 -25.46
CA TYR A 13 -23.41 -2.56 -25.43
C TYR A 13 -22.85 -2.17 -26.79
N ASP A 14 -23.70 -1.72 -27.71
CA ASP A 14 -23.23 -0.95 -28.84
C ASP A 14 -22.74 0.40 -28.29
N CYS A 15 -21.48 0.46 -27.87
CA CYS A 15 -20.83 1.69 -27.44
C CYS A 15 -20.53 2.56 -28.66
N PHE A 16 -21.54 3.28 -29.14
CA PHE A 16 -21.32 4.34 -30.11
C PHE A 16 -20.74 5.57 -29.39
N PHE A 17 -19.49 5.90 -29.66
CA PHE A 17 -18.88 7.16 -29.22
C PHE A 17 -19.38 8.30 -30.11
N TYR A 18 -20.39 9.03 -29.64
CA TYR A 18 -20.80 10.28 -30.28
C TYR A 18 -20.01 11.44 -29.68
N ILE A 19 -19.25 12.16 -30.52
CA ILE A 19 -18.70 13.45 -30.12
C ILE A 19 -19.87 14.44 -30.09
N MET A 20 -20.37 14.75 -28.89
CA MET A 20 -21.37 15.80 -28.72
C MET A 20 -20.70 17.16 -28.92
N ASN A 21 -21.05 17.86 -30.00
CA ASN A 21 -20.50 19.18 -30.32
C ASN A 21 -21.10 20.31 -29.45
N SER A 22 -22.11 20.05 -28.60
CA SER A 22 -22.87 21.10 -27.90
C SER A 22 -23.43 20.67 -26.54
N LEU A 23 -22.62 20.07 -25.66
CA LEU A 23 -23.02 19.92 -24.25
C LEU A 23 -22.87 21.29 -23.54
N VAL A 24 -23.96 22.05 -23.44
CA VAL A 24 -23.96 23.35 -22.75
C VAL A 24 -23.97 23.11 -21.24
N ILE A 25 -22.82 23.31 -20.60
CA ILE A 25 -22.69 23.19 -19.14
C ILE A 25 -22.75 24.60 -18.55
N PRO A 26 -23.60 24.84 -17.54
CA PRO A 26 -23.62 26.13 -16.86
C PRO A 26 -22.24 26.52 -16.34
N HIS A 27 -21.74 27.69 -16.77
CA HIS A 27 -20.46 28.23 -16.33
C HIS A 27 -20.59 28.85 -14.94
N LEU A 28 -20.56 28.02 -13.89
CA LEU A 28 -20.74 28.45 -12.50
C LEU A 28 -19.43 28.88 -11.83
N THR A 29 -18.29 28.39 -12.33
CA THR A 29 -16.94 28.65 -11.85
C THR A 29 -15.93 28.57 -12.99
N ASP A 30 -14.73 29.10 -12.81
CA ASP A 30 -13.63 28.97 -13.79
C ASP A 30 -12.99 27.56 -13.80
N ASN A 31 -13.58 26.59 -13.11
CA ASN A 31 -13.08 25.22 -12.99
C ASN A 31 -14.06 24.23 -13.67
N PRO A 32 -13.82 23.84 -14.94
CA PRO A 32 -14.73 22.98 -15.69
C PRO A 32 -15.10 21.66 -14.99
N PRO A 33 -14.17 20.93 -14.35
CA PRO A 33 -14.50 19.76 -13.53
C PRO A 33 -15.57 20.02 -12.45
N ILE A 34 -15.53 21.18 -11.79
CA ILE A 34 -16.52 21.54 -10.76
C ILE A 34 -17.88 21.77 -11.42
N ASN A 35 -17.92 22.52 -12.53
CA ASN A 35 -19.17 22.78 -13.26
C ASN A 35 -19.83 21.47 -13.72
N LEU A 36 -19.05 20.53 -14.25
CA LEU A 36 -19.50 19.20 -14.64
C LEU A 36 -20.02 18.37 -13.46
N ALA A 37 -19.36 18.43 -12.31
CA ALA A 37 -19.82 17.75 -11.11
C ALA A 37 -21.16 18.32 -10.61
N LEU A 38 -21.28 19.65 -10.58
CA LEU A 38 -22.52 20.33 -10.16
C LEU A 38 -23.68 20.06 -11.13
N ASP A 39 -23.43 20.03 -12.44
CA ASP A 39 -24.43 19.64 -13.44
C ASP A 39 -24.89 18.18 -13.23
N THR A 40 -23.95 17.26 -12.97
CA THR A 40 -24.27 15.86 -12.65
C THR A 40 -25.22 15.76 -11.45
N LEU A 41 -24.96 16.55 -10.41
CA LEU A 41 -25.78 16.60 -9.20
C LEU A 41 -27.18 17.16 -9.48
N LYS A 42 -27.29 18.22 -10.30
CA LYS A 42 -28.58 18.77 -10.75
C LYS A 42 -29.42 17.71 -11.48
N LYS A 43 -28.79 16.86 -12.29
CA LYS A 43 -29.42 15.71 -12.95
C LYS A 43 -29.77 14.55 -12.00
N LYS A 44 -29.44 14.65 -10.70
CA LYS A 44 -29.57 13.58 -9.69
C LYS A 44 -28.81 12.29 -10.04
N LYS A 45 -27.71 12.44 -10.78
CA LYS A 45 -26.86 11.34 -11.25
C LYS A 45 -25.56 11.25 -10.42
N GLN A 46 -24.67 10.32 -10.78
CA GLN A 46 -23.37 10.14 -10.14
C GLN A 46 -22.23 10.35 -11.13
N ALA A 47 -21.08 10.83 -10.66
CA ALA A 47 -19.88 10.97 -11.49
C ALA A 47 -18.59 10.51 -10.80
N LEU A 48 -17.67 10.00 -11.63
CA LEU A 48 -16.27 9.85 -11.28
C LEU A 48 -15.47 10.99 -11.93
N VAL A 49 -14.56 11.60 -11.18
CA VAL A 49 -13.68 12.66 -11.67
C VAL A 49 -12.23 12.22 -11.53
N PHE A 50 -11.61 11.85 -12.64
CA PHE A 50 -10.24 11.35 -12.70
C PHE A 50 -9.22 12.50 -12.76
N VAL A 51 -8.25 12.43 -11.85
CA VAL A 51 -7.15 13.40 -11.71
C VAL A 51 -5.84 12.66 -11.41
N ASN A 52 -4.70 13.20 -11.83
CA ASN A 52 -3.44 12.44 -11.81
C ASN A 52 -2.72 12.40 -10.46
N THR A 53 -3.12 13.24 -9.50
CA THR A 53 -2.44 13.31 -8.19
C THR A 53 -3.42 13.15 -7.04
N LYS A 54 -2.96 12.50 -5.97
CA LYS A 54 -3.73 12.32 -4.71
C LYS A 54 -4.19 13.67 -4.16
N ARG A 55 -3.26 14.63 -4.05
CA ARG A 55 -3.56 16.01 -3.63
C ARG A 55 -4.58 16.70 -4.54
N GLY A 56 -4.50 16.47 -5.85
CA GLY A 56 -5.47 16.98 -6.81
C GLY A 56 -6.88 16.42 -6.60
N ALA A 57 -7.00 15.13 -6.26
CA ALA A 57 -8.28 14.49 -5.93
C ALA A 57 -8.87 15.05 -4.64
N GLU A 58 -8.06 15.15 -3.59
CA GLU A 58 -8.48 15.72 -2.31
C GLU A 58 -8.97 17.16 -2.48
N LYS A 59 -8.16 18.02 -3.13
CA LYS A 59 -8.51 19.43 -3.35
C LYS A 59 -9.78 19.59 -4.16
N LEU A 60 -9.93 18.85 -5.26
CA LEU A 60 -11.09 18.97 -6.13
C LEU A 60 -12.38 18.54 -5.42
N ALA A 61 -12.35 17.45 -4.66
CA ALA A 61 -13.49 17.01 -3.86
C ALA A 61 -13.87 18.05 -2.79
N GLU A 62 -12.89 18.65 -2.11
CA GLU A 62 -13.12 19.73 -1.16
C GLU A 62 -13.76 20.95 -1.83
N ASP A 63 -13.24 21.37 -2.97
CA ASP A 63 -13.75 22.54 -3.69
C ASP A 63 -15.17 22.32 -4.21
N ILE A 64 -15.50 21.12 -4.68
CA ILE A 64 -16.88 20.72 -5.03
C ILE A 64 -17.76 20.73 -3.77
N SER A 65 -17.29 20.16 -2.66
CA SER A 65 -18.08 20.05 -1.42
C SER A 65 -18.47 21.42 -0.85
N LYS A 66 -17.62 22.45 -1.00
CA LYS A 66 -17.90 23.83 -0.56
C LYS A 66 -19.06 24.47 -1.31
N LYS A 67 -19.39 23.99 -2.51
CA LYS A 67 -20.50 24.50 -3.33
C LYS A 67 -21.85 23.83 -3.02
N ILE A 68 -21.87 22.88 -2.08
CA ILE A 68 -23.03 22.04 -1.79
C ILE A 68 -23.40 22.17 -0.31
N SER A 69 -24.68 22.40 -0.05
CA SER A 69 -25.28 22.24 1.27
C SER A 69 -25.98 20.88 1.35
N SER A 70 -25.85 20.22 2.50
CA SER A 70 -26.53 18.97 2.82
C SER A 70 -26.60 18.82 4.33
N SER A 71 -27.73 18.30 4.80
CA SER A 71 -28.07 17.95 6.18
C SER A 71 -28.56 16.48 6.29
N ASP A 72 -28.22 15.66 5.30
CA ASP A 72 -28.63 14.25 5.24
C ASP A 72 -28.02 13.44 6.40
N LYS A 73 -28.89 12.82 7.22
CA LYS A 73 -28.51 12.02 8.37
C LYS A 73 -27.68 10.78 7.99
N ILE A 74 -27.90 10.20 6.81
CA ILE A 74 -27.13 9.06 6.32
C ILE A 74 -25.69 9.49 6.03
N LEU A 75 -25.52 10.64 5.37
CA LEU A 75 -24.19 11.19 5.07
C LEU A 75 -23.43 11.58 6.35
N LEU A 76 -24.13 12.10 7.36
CA LEU A 76 -23.53 12.36 8.68
C LEU A 76 -23.02 11.06 9.34
N LYS A 77 -23.83 9.99 9.31
CA LYS A 77 -23.42 8.69 9.86
C LYS A 77 -22.19 8.13 9.16
N ILE A 78 -22.17 8.16 7.82
CA ILE A 78 -21.01 7.68 7.04
C ILE A 78 -19.77 8.52 7.36
N SER A 79 -19.93 9.84 7.52
CA SER A 79 -18.84 10.73 7.93
C SER A 79 -18.23 10.33 9.28
N ASP A 80 -19.07 9.97 10.27
CA ASP A 80 -18.60 9.49 11.57
C ASP A 80 -17.90 8.12 11.47
N GLU A 81 -18.39 7.23 10.60
CA GLU A 81 -17.73 5.94 10.29
C GLU A 81 -16.36 6.13 9.63
N ILE A 82 -16.22 7.12 8.74
CA ILE A 82 -14.94 7.49 8.11
C ILE A 82 -13.92 7.98 9.15
N LEU A 83 -14.36 8.78 10.12
CA LEU A 83 -13.52 9.21 11.25
C LEU A 83 -13.12 8.01 12.13
N GLY A 84 -14.07 7.09 12.37
CA GLY A 84 -13.85 5.88 13.14
C GLY A 84 -12.99 4.81 12.45
N ALA A 85 -12.56 5.01 11.20
CA ALA A 85 -11.68 4.09 10.48
C ALA A 85 -10.25 4.03 11.06
N LEU A 86 -9.88 5.03 11.88
CA LEU A 86 -8.62 5.10 12.61
C LEU A 86 -8.87 5.16 14.12
N PRO A 87 -7.94 4.63 14.95
CA PRO A 87 -8.01 4.84 16.39
C PRO A 87 -7.96 6.33 16.77
N THR A 88 -7.16 7.10 16.05
CA THR A 88 -7.06 8.56 16.13
C THR A 88 -7.23 9.11 14.71
N PRO A 89 -8.29 9.89 14.43
CA PRO A 89 -8.48 10.49 13.11
C PRO A 89 -7.33 11.45 12.77
N THR A 90 -6.81 11.37 11.54
CA THR A 90 -5.81 12.30 11.01
C THR A 90 -6.49 13.50 10.34
N LYS A 91 -5.73 14.57 10.06
CA LYS A 91 -6.28 15.75 9.35
C LYS A 91 -6.86 15.39 7.99
N GLN A 92 -6.26 14.42 7.29
CA GLN A 92 -6.81 13.89 6.04
C GLN A 92 -8.17 13.22 6.27
N CYS A 93 -8.31 12.40 7.33
CA CYS A 93 -9.57 11.75 7.65
C CYS A 93 -10.68 12.77 7.91
N GLU A 94 -10.37 13.84 8.63
CA GLU A 94 -11.33 14.93 8.87
C GLU A 94 -11.73 15.66 7.60
N ARG A 95 -10.77 15.93 6.70
CA ARG A 95 -11.03 16.54 5.39
C ARG A 95 -11.95 15.65 4.54
N LEU A 96 -11.69 14.35 4.50
CA LEU A 96 -12.55 13.37 3.82
C LEU A 96 -13.95 13.34 4.44
N ALA A 97 -14.03 13.25 5.76
CA ALA A 97 -15.28 13.21 6.50
C ALA A 97 -16.13 14.46 6.19
N ARG A 98 -15.54 15.66 6.13
CA ARG A 98 -16.23 16.90 5.74
C ARG A 98 -16.80 16.84 4.33
N CYS A 99 -16.06 16.30 3.37
CA CYS A 99 -16.57 16.11 2.00
C CYS A 99 -17.75 15.14 1.99
N VAL A 100 -17.63 14.01 2.71
CA VAL A 100 -18.63 12.94 2.75
C VAL A 100 -19.96 13.44 3.32
N LYS A 101 -19.95 14.37 4.29
CA LYS A 101 -21.19 15.02 4.79
C LYS A 101 -22.01 15.71 3.69
N LYS A 102 -21.40 15.99 2.53
CA LYS A 102 -22.02 16.63 1.36
C LYS A 102 -22.25 15.67 0.19
N GLY A 103 -22.05 14.36 0.39
CA GLY A 103 -22.21 13.37 -0.67
C GLY A 103 -21.06 13.37 -1.69
N ILE A 104 -19.92 13.98 -1.34
CA ILE A 104 -18.72 14.08 -2.17
C ILE A 104 -17.59 13.33 -1.47
N ALA A 105 -16.78 12.60 -2.21
CA ALA A 105 -15.60 11.93 -1.66
C ALA A 105 -14.41 12.08 -2.60
N TYR A 106 -13.22 11.79 -2.08
CA TYR A 106 -12.05 11.52 -2.90
C TYR A 106 -11.57 10.09 -2.66
N HIS A 107 -10.93 9.48 -3.67
CA HIS A 107 -10.45 8.10 -3.59
C HIS A 107 -9.07 7.93 -4.24
N HIS A 108 -8.13 7.40 -3.47
CA HIS A 108 -6.77 7.04 -3.92
C HIS A 108 -6.10 6.10 -2.93
N SER A 109 -4.95 5.54 -3.30
CA SER A 109 -4.14 4.63 -2.46
C SER A 109 -3.56 5.27 -1.18
N GLY A 110 -3.74 6.56 -0.98
CA GLY A 110 -3.36 7.25 0.26
C GLY A 110 -4.41 7.14 1.36
N LEU A 111 -5.63 6.69 1.04
CA LEU A 111 -6.66 6.38 2.01
C LEU A 111 -6.48 4.97 2.59
N VAL A 112 -6.85 4.79 3.85
CA VAL A 112 -6.81 3.46 4.47
C VAL A 112 -7.92 2.58 3.90
N ALA A 113 -7.71 1.25 3.89
CA ALA A 113 -8.61 0.31 3.24
C ALA A 113 -10.08 0.49 3.68
N LYS A 114 -10.31 0.64 4.99
CA LYS A 114 -11.66 0.83 5.52
C LYS A 114 -12.38 2.08 4.98
N GLN A 115 -11.66 3.17 4.75
CA GLN A 115 -12.25 4.38 4.17
C GLN A 115 -12.60 4.18 2.70
N ARG A 116 -11.71 3.51 1.94
CA ARG A 116 -11.97 3.14 0.54
C ARG A 116 -13.22 2.29 0.43
N GLU A 117 -13.33 1.22 1.22
CA GLU A 117 -14.52 0.37 1.28
C GLU A 117 -15.81 1.15 1.55
N LEU A 118 -15.80 2.03 2.56
CA LEU A 118 -16.97 2.86 2.92
C LEU A 118 -17.37 3.79 1.77
N ILE A 119 -16.41 4.40 1.08
CA ILE A 119 -16.69 5.27 -0.06
C ILE A 119 -17.30 4.47 -1.22
N GLU A 120 -16.67 3.35 -1.58
CA GLU A 120 -17.10 2.52 -2.70
C GLU A 120 -18.49 1.93 -2.45
N GLU A 121 -18.74 1.40 -1.25
CA GLU A 121 -20.05 0.85 -0.86
C GLU A 121 -21.15 1.91 -0.93
N ASN A 122 -20.90 3.11 -0.38
CA ASN A 122 -21.91 4.17 -0.36
C ASN A 122 -22.07 4.87 -1.71
N PHE A 123 -21.08 4.76 -2.61
CA PHE A 123 -21.25 5.15 -4.01
C PHE A 123 -22.13 4.15 -4.76
N ARG A 124 -21.93 2.83 -4.60
CA ARG A 124 -22.83 1.82 -5.21
C ARG A 124 -24.28 2.00 -4.76
N LYS A 125 -24.50 2.35 -3.49
CA LYS A 125 -25.83 2.65 -2.94
C LYS A 125 -26.42 3.97 -3.44
N GLY A 126 -25.69 4.75 -4.23
CA GLY A 126 -26.12 6.06 -4.72
C GLY A 126 -26.17 7.15 -3.65
N VAL A 127 -25.60 6.93 -2.46
CA VAL A 127 -25.57 7.90 -1.35
C VAL A 127 -24.46 8.93 -1.60
N ILE A 128 -23.25 8.47 -1.90
CA ILE A 128 -22.18 9.32 -2.41
C ILE A 128 -22.40 9.54 -3.90
N LYS A 129 -22.40 10.80 -4.33
CA LYS A 129 -22.75 11.21 -5.69
C LYS A 129 -21.53 11.47 -6.56
N ILE A 130 -20.47 12.03 -6.01
CA ILE A 130 -19.25 12.36 -6.76
C ILE A 130 -18.03 11.77 -6.06
N ILE A 131 -17.18 11.08 -6.80
CA ILE A 131 -15.85 10.67 -6.34
C ILE A 131 -14.78 11.32 -7.22
N CYS A 132 -13.93 12.15 -6.62
CA CYS A 132 -12.69 12.60 -7.26
C CYS A 132 -11.58 11.58 -7.00
N CYS A 133 -10.95 11.00 -8.02
CA CYS A 133 -10.07 9.85 -7.83
C CYS A 133 -8.84 9.85 -8.72
N THR A 134 -7.81 9.15 -8.23
CA THR A 134 -6.67 8.80 -9.07
C THR A 134 -7.02 7.64 -10.01
N PRO A 135 -6.31 7.47 -11.14
CA PRO A 135 -6.61 6.43 -12.13
C PRO A 135 -6.69 5.00 -11.60
N THR A 136 -6.01 4.71 -10.48
CA THR A 136 -6.03 3.38 -9.83
C THR A 136 -7.43 2.85 -9.54
N LEU A 137 -8.42 3.73 -9.32
CA LEU A 137 -9.82 3.31 -9.13
C LEU A 137 -10.38 2.59 -10.38
N ALA A 138 -9.96 2.99 -11.58
CA ALA A 138 -10.47 2.46 -12.83
C ALA A 138 -10.08 0.98 -13.06
N PHE A 139 -9.06 0.46 -12.38
CA PHE A 139 -8.53 -0.89 -12.60
C PHE A 139 -8.97 -1.92 -11.54
N GLY A 140 -9.57 -1.49 -10.42
CA GLY A 140 -9.68 -2.34 -9.22
C GLY A 140 -11.08 -2.52 -8.64
N VAL A 141 -12.09 -1.79 -9.12
CA VAL A 141 -13.42 -1.80 -8.50
C VAL A 141 -14.52 -1.67 -9.56
N ASP A 142 -15.58 -2.44 -9.42
CA ASP A 142 -16.78 -2.28 -10.24
C ASP A 142 -17.64 -1.13 -9.71
N LEU A 143 -17.39 0.07 -10.24
CA LEU A 143 -18.08 1.32 -9.90
C LEU A 143 -18.43 2.11 -11.17
N PRO A 144 -19.51 1.74 -11.89
CA PRO A 144 -20.02 2.57 -12.97
C PRO A 144 -20.66 3.85 -12.43
N ALA A 145 -20.60 4.91 -13.21
CA ALA A 145 -21.23 6.20 -12.92
C ALA A 145 -21.89 6.74 -14.18
N PHE A 146 -22.91 7.59 -14.06
CA PHE A 146 -23.52 8.22 -15.23
C PHE A 146 -22.47 8.98 -16.06
N ARG A 147 -21.58 9.72 -15.39
CA ARG A 147 -20.55 10.53 -16.02
C ARG A 147 -19.14 10.14 -15.55
N SER A 148 -18.22 9.96 -16.48
CA SER A 148 -16.79 9.84 -16.22
C SER A 148 -16.09 11.10 -16.74
N ILE A 149 -15.46 11.84 -15.83
CA ILE A 149 -14.82 13.14 -16.14
C ILE A 149 -13.31 12.96 -16.02
N ILE A 150 -12.60 13.00 -17.14
CA ILE A 150 -11.15 12.87 -17.21
C ILE A 150 -10.56 14.28 -17.29
N ARG A 151 -10.04 14.78 -16.16
CA ARG A 151 -9.44 16.12 -16.09
C ARG A 151 -8.00 16.13 -16.59
N ASP A 152 -7.22 15.13 -16.19
CA ASP A 152 -5.79 15.08 -16.43
C ASP A 152 -5.42 13.84 -17.25
N VAL A 153 -4.74 14.04 -18.38
CA VAL A 153 -4.17 12.95 -19.19
C VAL A 153 -2.65 13.03 -19.34
N HIS A 154 -2.02 13.91 -18.55
CA HIS A 154 -0.57 14.07 -18.49
C HIS A 154 -0.08 13.87 -17.04
N ARG A 155 0.88 12.97 -16.81
CA ARG A 155 1.47 12.70 -15.49
C ARG A 155 2.99 12.61 -15.54
N TYR A 156 3.65 12.85 -14.42
CA TYR A 156 5.10 12.72 -14.31
C TYR A 156 5.51 11.24 -14.29
N GLY A 157 6.26 10.81 -15.30
CA GLY A 157 6.79 9.46 -15.50
C GLY A 157 8.18 9.24 -14.87
N GLY A 158 8.54 10.03 -13.85
CA GLY A 158 9.85 9.92 -13.21
C GLY A 158 10.97 10.44 -14.10
N ARG A 159 11.94 9.57 -14.41
CA ARG A 159 13.12 9.89 -15.23
C ARG A 159 12.76 10.41 -16.63
N TRP A 160 11.57 10.09 -17.13
CA TRP A 160 11.11 10.48 -18.47
C TRP A 160 10.29 11.78 -18.52
N GLY A 161 10.19 12.50 -17.40
CA GLY A 161 9.47 13.77 -17.34
C GLY A 161 7.95 13.64 -17.44
N MET A 162 7.27 14.67 -17.92
CA MET A 162 5.82 14.65 -18.14
C MET A 162 5.48 13.79 -19.36
N GLN A 163 4.54 12.87 -19.19
CA GLN A 163 4.10 11.95 -20.23
C GLN A 163 2.57 11.88 -20.29
N ASP A 164 2.06 11.60 -21.49
CA ASP A 164 0.67 11.23 -21.69
C ASP A 164 0.36 9.90 -20.98
N ILE A 165 -0.85 9.75 -20.45
CA ILE A 165 -1.33 8.44 -19.98
C ILE A 165 -1.54 7.49 -21.18
N PRO A 166 -1.44 6.17 -20.98
CA PRO A 166 -1.77 5.21 -22.02
C PRO A 166 -3.23 5.35 -22.50
N VAL A 167 -3.48 5.11 -23.78
CA VAL A 167 -4.83 5.06 -24.36
C VAL A 167 -5.68 4.01 -23.67
N LEU A 168 -5.09 2.85 -23.32
CA LEU A 168 -5.79 1.83 -22.56
C LEU A 168 -6.25 2.34 -21.18
N GLU A 169 -5.44 3.16 -20.51
CA GLU A 169 -5.80 3.75 -19.21
C GLU A 169 -6.95 4.76 -19.35
N TYR A 170 -6.92 5.60 -20.38
CA TYR A 170 -8.06 6.46 -20.72
C TYR A 170 -9.33 5.66 -20.98
N MET A 171 -9.25 4.59 -21.79
CA MET A 171 -10.41 3.76 -22.12
C MET A 171 -11.02 3.10 -20.88
N GLN A 172 -10.19 2.68 -19.91
CA GLN A 172 -10.66 2.15 -18.63
C GLN A 172 -11.38 3.21 -17.78
N GLN A 173 -10.93 4.47 -17.82
CA GLN A 173 -11.62 5.57 -17.15
C GLN A 173 -12.93 5.93 -17.85
N ALA A 174 -12.90 6.09 -19.18
CA ALA A 174 -14.05 6.42 -20.00
C ALA A 174 -15.13 5.33 -19.92
N GLY A 175 -14.73 4.05 -19.93
CA GLY A 175 -15.62 2.89 -19.80
C GLY A 175 -16.35 2.76 -18.47
N ARG A 176 -16.07 3.63 -17.48
CA ARG A 176 -16.87 3.74 -16.26
C ARG A 176 -18.14 4.59 -16.45
N ALA A 177 -18.30 5.26 -17.59
CA ALA A 177 -19.49 6.03 -17.90
C ALA A 177 -20.67 5.13 -18.30
N GLY A 178 -21.85 5.44 -17.79
CA GLY A 178 -23.09 4.67 -17.97
C GLY A 178 -23.27 3.59 -16.90
N ARG A 179 -24.37 3.66 -16.14
CA ARG A 179 -24.75 2.60 -15.19
C ARG A 179 -25.81 1.69 -15.82
N PRO A 180 -25.50 0.39 -16.03
CA PRO A 180 -26.48 -0.57 -16.54
C PRO A 180 -27.78 -0.55 -15.72
N ASN A 181 -28.92 -0.54 -16.39
CA ASN A 181 -30.26 -0.49 -15.79
C ASN A 181 -30.64 0.81 -15.05
N PHE A 182 -29.75 1.80 -14.93
CA PHE A 182 -30.05 3.08 -14.26
C PHE A 182 -29.98 4.29 -15.21
N ASP A 183 -29.17 4.21 -16.25
CA ASP A 183 -28.94 5.29 -17.21
C ASP A 183 -29.19 4.78 -18.63
N SER A 184 -29.92 5.54 -19.44
CA SER A 184 -30.14 5.22 -20.87
C SER A 184 -28.90 5.47 -21.72
N TYR A 185 -27.98 6.30 -21.23
CA TYR A 185 -26.68 6.58 -21.84
C TYR A 185 -25.69 7.02 -20.76
N GLY A 186 -24.39 6.95 -21.07
CA GLY A 186 -23.30 7.46 -20.23
C GLY A 186 -22.54 8.58 -20.91
N GLU A 187 -21.92 9.46 -20.12
CA GLU A 187 -21.09 10.56 -20.64
C GLU A 187 -19.64 10.41 -20.20
N ALA A 188 -18.72 10.16 -21.14
CA ALA A 188 -17.29 10.23 -20.90
C ALA A 188 -16.75 11.56 -21.43
N ILE A 189 -16.23 12.41 -20.55
CA ILE A 189 -15.84 13.78 -20.86
C ILE A 189 -14.36 13.96 -20.56
N LEU A 190 -13.59 14.24 -21.61
CA LEU A 190 -12.18 14.59 -21.54
C LEU A 190 -12.03 16.11 -21.65
N ILE A 191 -11.33 16.72 -20.70
CA ILE A 191 -11.21 18.17 -20.61
C ILE A 191 -9.94 18.64 -21.35
N ALA A 192 -10.12 19.52 -22.32
CA ALA A 192 -9.05 20.24 -23.00
C ALA A 192 -9.04 21.71 -22.56
N LYS A 193 -7.85 22.34 -22.55
CA LYS A 193 -7.67 23.76 -22.22
C LYS A 193 -7.71 24.66 -23.46
N THR A 194 -7.32 24.13 -24.62
CA THR A 194 -7.28 24.85 -25.89
C THR A 194 -7.86 23.98 -27.01
N ASP A 195 -8.26 24.60 -28.12
CA ASP A 195 -8.77 23.87 -29.28
C ASP A 195 -7.70 22.95 -29.90
N ALA A 196 -6.44 23.40 -29.94
CA ALA A 196 -5.33 22.56 -30.38
C ALA A 196 -5.13 21.33 -29.48
N GLU A 197 -5.25 21.49 -28.15
CA GLU A 197 -5.22 20.35 -27.22
C GLU A 197 -6.42 19.43 -27.47
N LYS A 198 -7.63 19.98 -27.66
CA LYS A 198 -8.83 19.20 -27.96
C LYS A 198 -8.63 18.31 -29.18
N GLU A 199 -8.11 18.84 -30.29
CA GLU A 199 -7.83 18.06 -31.50
C GLU A 199 -6.85 16.91 -31.22
N LYS A 200 -5.73 17.20 -30.54
CA LYS A 200 -4.75 16.18 -30.14
C LYS A 200 -5.37 15.08 -29.28
N LEU A 201 -6.23 15.45 -28.33
CA LEU A 201 -6.90 14.52 -27.42
C LEU A 201 -7.92 13.65 -28.15
N VAL A 202 -8.68 14.22 -29.08
CA VAL A 202 -9.64 13.49 -29.92
C VAL A 202 -8.89 12.45 -30.76
N GLU A 203 -7.83 12.85 -31.45
CA GLU A 203 -7.04 11.93 -32.28
C GLU A 203 -6.43 10.79 -31.46
N LYS A 204 -5.81 11.11 -30.32
CA LYS A 204 -5.11 10.11 -29.52
C LYS A 204 -6.04 9.17 -28.75
N TYR A 205 -7.06 9.69 -28.08
CA TYR A 205 -7.82 8.92 -27.10
C TYR A 205 -9.19 8.45 -27.59
N ILE A 206 -9.85 9.22 -28.45
CA ILE A 206 -11.18 8.89 -28.97
C ILE A 206 -11.06 8.10 -30.28
N ARG A 207 -10.21 8.55 -31.20
CA ARG A 207 -9.98 7.90 -32.51
C ARG A 207 -8.83 6.89 -32.47
N GLY A 208 -7.91 7.03 -31.52
CA GLY A 208 -6.75 6.17 -31.37
C GLY A 208 -7.09 4.76 -30.88
N LYS A 209 -6.15 3.84 -31.07
CA LYS A 209 -6.23 2.46 -30.59
C LYS A 209 -5.36 2.27 -29.34
N PRO A 210 -5.73 1.36 -28.42
CA PRO A 210 -4.87 1.00 -27.31
C PRO A 210 -3.48 0.57 -27.75
N GLU A 211 -2.49 0.87 -26.92
CA GLU A 211 -1.12 0.38 -27.11
C GLU A 211 -1.06 -1.15 -27.09
N ASN A 212 -0.11 -1.71 -27.84
CA ASN A 212 0.18 -3.13 -27.76
C ASN A 212 0.67 -3.51 -26.35
N ILE A 213 0.23 -4.67 -25.86
CA ILE A 213 0.74 -5.24 -24.61
C ILE A 213 2.09 -5.90 -24.93
N PHE A 214 3.13 -5.57 -24.15
CA PHE A 214 4.45 -6.19 -24.29
C PHE A 214 4.83 -6.95 -23.02
N SER A 215 5.40 -8.15 -23.19
CA SER A 215 5.92 -8.95 -22.10
C SER A 215 6.99 -8.20 -21.31
N LYS A 216 6.92 -8.30 -19.98
CA LYS A 216 7.90 -7.75 -19.04
C LYS A 216 8.81 -8.83 -18.43
N LEU A 217 8.71 -10.08 -18.91
CA LEU A 217 9.42 -11.23 -18.34
C LEU A 217 10.94 -11.01 -18.26
N ALA A 218 11.54 -10.38 -19.27
CA ALA A 218 12.99 -10.15 -19.33
C ALA A 218 13.50 -9.01 -18.43
N ALA A 219 12.66 -8.40 -17.60
CA ALA A 219 13.13 -7.47 -16.58
C ALA A 219 13.82 -8.26 -15.45
N ASP A 220 15.06 -7.88 -15.11
CA ASP A 220 15.92 -8.63 -14.17
C ASP A 220 15.20 -9.09 -12.89
N PRO A 221 14.43 -8.27 -12.15
CA PRO A 221 13.78 -8.73 -10.91
C PRO A 221 12.75 -9.84 -11.13
N ILE A 222 11.99 -9.72 -12.22
CA ILE A 222 10.95 -10.69 -12.59
C ILE A 222 11.62 -12.00 -13.00
N LEU A 223 12.61 -11.93 -13.90
CA LEU A 223 13.26 -13.12 -14.40
C LEU A 223 14.03 -13.86 -13.31
N ARG A 224 14.77 -13.16 -12.43
CA ARG A 224 15.48 -13.78 -11.30
C ARG A 224 14.55 -14.58 -10.39
N THR A 225 13.44 -13.98 -9.99
CA THR A 225 12.45 -14.62 -9.12
C THR A 225 11.81 -15.83 -9.81
N CYS A 226 11.46 -15.69 -11.10
CA CYS A 226 10.91 -16.79 -11.88
C CYS A 226 11.91 -17.95 -12.03
N VAL A 227 13.16 -17.68 -12.41
CA VAL A 227 14.20 -18.69 -12.62
C VAL A 227 14.45 -19.46 -11.33
N LEU A 228 14.65 -18.77 -10.20
CA LEU A 228 14.85 -19.43 -8.91
C LEU A 228 13.64 -20.31 -8.54
N SER A 229 12.43 -19.81 -8.71
CA SER A 229 11.20 -20.57 -8.42
C SER A 229 11.05 -21.82 -9.30
N LEU A 230 11.38 -21.73 -10.59
CA LEU A 230 11.33 -22.88 -11.52
C LEU A 230 12.34 -23.98 -11.12
N ILE A 231 13.52 -23.59 -10.64
CA ILE A 231 14.54 -24.52 -10.14
C ILE A 231 14.09 -25.13 -8.80
N VAL A 232 13.58 -24.32 -7.87
CA VAL A 232 13.11 -24.76 -6.55
C VAL A 232 11.93 -25.73 -6.64
N THR A 233 11.01 -25.48 -7.57
CA THR A 233 9.84 -26.35 -7.81
C THR A 233 10.19 -27.61 -8.60
N GLY A 234 11.40 -27.71 -9.16
CA GLY A 234 11.86 -28.85 -9.94
C GLY A 234 11.24 -28.95 -11.35
N ILE A 235 10.56 -27.89 -11.81
CA ILE A 235 10.06 -27.77 -13.18
C ILE A 235 11.22 -27.68 -14.17
N VAL A 236 12.27 -26.97 -13.78
CA VAL A 236 13.53 -26.82 -14.51
C VAL A 236 14.64 -27.52 -13.73
N LYS A 237 15.42 -28.35 -14.42
CA LYS A 237 16.53 -29.14 -13.83
C LYS A 237 17.89 -28.83 -14.43
N ASP A 238 17.91 -28.16 -15.56
CA ASP A 238 19.11 -27.84 -16.33
C ASP A 238 18.84 -26.62 -17.24
N LYS A 239 19.91 -26.05 -17.81
CA LYS A 239 19.81 -24.87 -18.69
C LYS A 239 18.92 -25.11 -19.91
N ASN A 240 18.92 -26.30 -20.51
CA ASN A 240 18.12 -26.60 -21.69
C ASN A 240 16.61 -26.63 -21.36
N SER A 241 16.24 -27.24 -20.24
CA SER A 241 14.86 -27.25 -19.75
C SER A 241 14.36 -25.85 -19.42
N LEU A 242 15.24 -24.96 -18.92
CA LEU A 242 14.91 -23.55 -18.68
C LEU A 242 14.62 -22.81 -19.98
N VAL A 243 15.50 -22.95 -20.98
CA VAL A 243 15.28 -22.33 -22.31
C VAL A 243 14.00 -22.85 -22.94
N THR A 244 13.76 -24.17 -22.90
CA THR A 244 12.53 -24.81 -23.40
C THR A 244 11.26 -24.26 -22.73
N PHE A 245 11.34 -23.96 -21.42
CA PHE A 245 10.24 -23.31 -20.71
C PHE A 245 10.02 -21.88 -21.23
N LEU A 246 11.09 -21.11 -21.39
CA LEU A 246 11.04 -19.71 -21.83
C LEU A 246 10.53 -19.57 -23.26
N GLU A 247 10.80 -20.52 -24.15
CA GLU A 247 10.27 -20.59 -25.52
C GLU A 247 8.73 -20.60 -25.57
N LYS A 248 8.08 -21.10 -24.52
CA LYS A 248 6.62 -21.18 -24.41
C LYS A 248 5.98 -19.93 -23.81
N THR A 249 6.78 -18.90 -23.49
CA THR A 249 6.29 -17.68 -22.85
C THR A 249 5.80 -16.65 -23.86
N PHE A 250 4.97 -15.71 -23.39
CA PHE A 250 4.55 -14.56 -24.22
C PHE A 250 5.74 -13.71 -24.69
N TRP A 251 6.85 -13.69 -23.92
CA TRP A 251 8.07 -13.00 -24.34
C TRP A 251 8.65 -13.63 -25.61
N ALA A 252 8.84 -14.95 -25.63
CA ALA A 252 9.38 -15.66 -26.77
C ALA A 252 8.45 -15.54 -27.99
N HIS A 253 7.14 -15.62 -27.78
CA HIS A 253 6.15 -15.40 -28.84
C HIS A 253 6.27 -14.02 -29.50
N GLN A 254 6.47 -12.96 -28.70
CA GLN A 254 6.52 -11.58 -29.20
C GLN A 254 7.85 -11.19 -29.82
N PHE A 255 8.96 -11.46 -29.12
CA PHE A 255 10.27 -10.95 -29.50
C PHE A 255 11.04 -11.90 -30.41
N LYS A 256 10.79 -13.22 -30.30
CA LYS A 256 11.47 -14.28 -31.08
C LYS A 256 13.00 -14.25 -31.02
N ASP A 257 13.58 -13.49 -30.08
CA ASP A 257 15.02 -13.31 -29.89
C ASP A 257 15.51 -14.21 -28.75
N MET A 258 15.67 -15.49 -29.05
CA MET A 258 16.06 -16.47 -28.03
C MET A 258 17.52 -16.29 -27.58
N GLU A 259 18.37 -15.63 -28.35
CA GLU A 259 19.76 -15.37 -27.96
C GLU A 259 19.84 -14.32 -26.86
N LYS A 260 19.09 -13.22 -26.97
CA LYS A 260 19.04 -12.22 -25.92
C LYS A 260 18.54 -12.77 -24.60
N ILE A 261 17.49 -13.60 -24.60
CA ILE A 261 16.99 -14.16 -23.34
C ILE A 261 17.95 -15.18 -22.74
N LYS A 262 18.67 -15.96 -23.55
CA LYS A 262 19.74 -16.85 -23.07
C LYS A 262 20.83 -16.07 -22.35
N LEU A 263 21.30 -14.95 -22.90
CA LEU A 263 22.30 -14.09 -22.25
C LEU A 263 21.82 -13.55 -20.89
N ILE A 264 20.55 -13.12 -20.80
CA ILE A 264 19.98 -12.65 -19.53
C ILE A 264 19.85 -13.81 -18.55
N VAL A 265 19.43 -15.00 -19.01
CA VAL A 265 19.35 -16.21 -18.18
C VAL A 265 20.72 -16.62 -17.64
N GLU A 266 21.77 -16.60 -18.45
CA GLU A 266 23.13 -16.89 -18.02
C GLU A 266 23.59 -15.93 -16.92
N LYS A 267 23.35 -14.63 -17.10
CA LYS A 267 23.60 -13.62 -16.06
C LYS A 267 22.83 -13.95 -14.78
N VAL A 268 21.54 -14.28 -14.89
CA VAL A 268 20.68 -14.60 -13.74
C VAL A 268 21.17 -15.85 -13.01
N LEU A 269 21.51 -16.93 -13.74
CA LEU A 269 22.05 -18.15 -13.15
C LEU A 269 23.38 -17.88 -12.44
N GLY A 270 24.28 -17.11 -13.06
CA GLY A 270 25.54 -16.69 -12.44
C GLY A 270 25.32 -15.93 -11.13
N GLN A 271 24.35 -15.01 -11.09
CA GLN A 271 23.98 -14.29 -9.86
C GLN A 271 23.42 -15.24 -8.80
N LEU A 272 22.54 -16.18 -9.16
CA LEU A 272 21.96 -17.13 -8.22
C LEU A 272 23.01 -18.10 -7.64
N GLU A 273 24.03 -18.46 -8.43
CA GLU A 273 25.19 -19.22 -7.96
C GLU A 273 26.08 -18.40 -7.03
N GLU A 274 26.41 -17.15 -7.41
CA GLU A 274 27.20 -16.21 -6.59
C GLU A 274 26.55 -15.98 -5.22
N TYR A 275 25.21 -15.93 -5.18
CA TYR A 275 24.44 -15.74 -3.95
C TYR A 275 24.23 -17.05 -3.16
N GLU A 276 24.81 -18.17 -3.62
CA GLU A 276 24.66 -19.50 -3.03
C GLU A 276 23.20 -19.98 -2.96
N PHE A 277 22.32 -19.53 -3.87
CA PHE A 277 20.92 -19.94 -3.94
C PHE A 277 20.70 -21.18 -4.81
N ILE A 278 21.58 -21.41 -5.77
CA ILE A 278 21.62 -22.63 -6.56
C ILE A 278 23.05 -23.19 -6.59
N LYS A 279 23.17 -24.46 -6.93
CA LYS A 279 24.41 -25.14 -7.26
C LYS A 279 24.28 -25.80 -8.62
N SER A 280 25.37 -25.78 -9.36
CA SER A 280 25.50 -26.47 -10.64
C SER A 280 26.40 -27.68 -10.50
N ALA A 281 25.88 -28.87 -10.85
CA ALA A 281 26.54 -30.15 -10.62
C ALA A 281 27.76 -30.42 -11.52
N ALA A 282 28.16 -29.49 -12.39
CA ALA A 282 29.38 -29.60 -13.19
C ALA A 282 30.68 -29.43 -12.37
N LYS A 283 30.60 -29.05 -11.09
CA LYS A 283 31.72 -28.75 -10.18
C LYS A 283 31.84 -29.67 -8.96
N GLU A 284 31.18 -30.83 -8.96
CA GLU A 284 31.47 -31.89 -7.97
C GLU A 284 32.46 -32.89 -8.58
N ASP A 285 33.48 -33.28 -7.81
CA ASP A 285 34.67 -34.06 -8.26
C ASP A 285 34.38 -35.46 -8.83
N PHE A 286 33.12 -35.91 -8.90
CA PHE A 286 32.74 -37.20 -9.47
C PHE A 286 31.39 -37.12 -10.19
N VAL A 287 31.44 -36.97 -11.51
CA VAL A 287 30.27 -37.08 -12.39
C VAL A 287 30.45 -38.31 -13.29
N SER A 288 29.45 -39.20 -13.32
CA SER A 288 29.45 -40.38 -14.20
C SER A 288 29.57 -39.97 -15.66
N ALA A 289 30.24 -40.77 -16.49
CA ALA A 289 30.45 -40.51 -17.93
C ALA A 289 29.13 -40.22 -18.69
N ASP A 290 28.01 -40.76 -18.20
CA ASP A 290 26.67 -40.58 -18.79
C ASP A 290 26.04 -39.20 -18.51
N SER A 291 26.66 -38.41 -17.63
CA SER A 291 26.21 -37.07 -17.21
C SER A 291 27.11 -35.94 -17.73
N LEU A 292 28.09 -36.26 -18.58
CA LEU A 292 28.85 -35.27 -19.35
C LEU A 292 27.94 -34.66 -20.43
N GLY A 293 27.27 -33.55 -20.11
CA GLY A 293 26.57 -32.75 -21.11
C GLY A 293 25.47 -31.83 -20.59
N SER A 294 24.89 -32.11 -19.42
CA SER A 294 23.85 -31.24 -18.83
C SER A 294 24.21 -30.84 -17.41
N GLU A 295 24.64 -29.59 -17.26
CA GLU A 295 24.83 -28.96 -15.96
C GLU A 295 23.49 -28.96 -15.19
N THR A 296 23.39 -29.83 -14.19
CA THR A 296 22.18 -29.97 -13.39
C THR A 296 22.11 -28.81 -12.39
N LEU A 297 21.01 -28.06 -12.42
CA LEU A 297 20.71 -26.96 -11.52
C LEU A 297 19.96 -27.50 -10.30
N ARG A 298 20.49 -27.27 -9.10
CA ARG A 298 19.85 -27.65 -7.83
C ARG A 298 19.71 -26.46 -6.90
N PRO A 299 18.57 -26.26 -6.24
CA PRO A 299 18.42 -25.20 -5.26
C PRO A 299 19.19 -25.55 -3.97
N THR A 300 19.75 -24.55 -3.30
CA THR A 300 20.25 -24.71 -1.92
C THR A 300 19.11 -24.55 -0.92
N LEU A 301 19.38 -24.84 0.37
CA LEU A 301 18.42 -24.53 1.44
C LEU A 301 18.09 -23.03 1.51
N LEU A 302 19.10 -22.18 1.31
CA LEU A 302 18.93 -20.73 1.23
C LEU A 302 18.07 -20.34 0.02
N GLY A 303 18.40 -20.82 -1.17
CA GLY A 303 17.63 -20.50 -2.38
C GLY A 303 16.17 -20.97 -2.31
N LYS A 304 15.94 -22.17 -1.75
CA LYS A 304 14.59 -22.66 -1.47
C LYS A 304 13.85 -21.69 -0.54
N ARG A 305 14.47 -21.28 0.56
CA ARG A 305 13.83 -20.37 1.52
C ARG A 305 13.55 -18.99 0.93
N VAL A 306 14.46 -18.45 0.13
CA VAL A 306 14.26 -17.18 -0.59
C VAL A 306 13.05 -17.24 -1.51
N SER A 307 12.90 -18.34 -2.26
CA SER A 307 11.73 -18.54 -3.12
C SER A 307 10.43 -18.67 -2.32
N GLU A 308 10.44 -19.37 -1.17
CA GLU A 308 9.26 -19.52 -0.30
C GLU A 308 8.85 -18.20 0.37
N LEU A 309 9.83 -17.34 0.65
CA LEU A 309 9.59 -16.00 1.20
C LEU A 309 9.08 -15.01 0.16
N TYR A 310 9.10 -15.39 -1.12
CA TYR A 310 8.70 -14.55 -2.26
C TYR A 310 9.54 -13.27 -2.39
N LEU A 311 10.82 -13.35 -1.98
CA LEU A 311 11.76 -12.24 -2.08
C LEU A 311 12.48 -12.26 -3.44
N ASP A 312 12.77 -11.07 -3.97
CA ASP A 312 13.75 -10.97 -5.04
C ASP A 312 15.12 -11.49 -4.54
N PRO A 313 15.83 -12.31 -5.34
CA PRO A 313 17.15 -12.82 -4.97
C PRO A 313 18.19 -11.75 -4.59
N VAL A 314 18.19 -10.58 -5.24
CA VAL A 314 19.11 -9.49 -4.89
C VAL A 314 18.77 -8.91 -3.52
N THR A 315 17.49 -8.76 -3.20
CA THR A 315 17.04 -8.33 -1.86
C THR A 315 17.48 -9.36 -0.81
N ALA A 316 17.27 -10.65 -1.05
CA ALA A 316 17.70 -11.69 -0.13
C ALA A 316 19.21 -11.69 0.08
N PHE A 317 20.00 -11.58 -0.99
CA PHE A 317 21.45 -11.48 -0.91
C PHE A 317 21.92 -10.25 -0.11
N GLN A 318 21.28 -9.10 -0.33
CA GLN A 318 21.56 -7.88 0.44
C GLN A 318 21.26 -8.06 1.93
N ILE A 319 20.10 -8.65 2.27
CA ILE A 319 19.75 -8.94 3.67
C ILE A 319 20.77 -9.90 4.29
N ILE A 320 21.11 -10.99 3.61
CA ILE A 320 22.12 -11.96 4.07
C ILE A 320 23.46 -11.28 4.32
N THR A 321 23.92 -10.46 3.38
CA THR A 321 25.18 -9.70 3.50
C THR A 321 25.13 -8.73 4.68
N GLY A 322 24.01 -8.03 4.86
CA GLY A 322 23.78 -7.15 6.00
C GLY A 322 23.79 -7.90 7.33
N LEU A 323 23.16 -9.07 7.41
CA LEU A 323 23.15 -9.92 8.60
C LEU A 323 24.55 -10.45 8.93
N ARG A 324 25.35 -10.84 7.93
CA ARG A 324 26.76 -11.24 8.13
C ARG A 324 27.59 -10.10 8.72
N LYS A 325 27.41 -8.86 8.24
CA LYS A 325 28.04 -7.67 8.83
C LYS A 325 27.54 -7.37 10.25
N ALA A 326 26.24 -7.50 10.49
CA ALA A 326 25.65 -7.29 11.81
C ALA A 326 26.14 -8.33 12.83
N SER A 327 26.43 -9.56 12.39
CA SER A 327 26.98 -10.61 13.26
C SER A 327 28.37 -10.28 13.78
N SER A 328 29.13 -9.39 13.14
CA SER A 328 30.45 -8.94 13.62
C SER A 328 30.41 -7.57 14.29
N LYS A 329 29.58 -6.64 13.79
CA LYS A 329 29.51 -5.24 14.27
C LYS A 329 28.41 -4.96 15.30
N GLY A 330 27.50 -5.92 15.53
CA GLY A 330 26.26 -5.69 16.28
C GLY A 330 25.13 -5.18 15.40
N LEU A 331 23.90 -5.26 15.92
CA LEU A 331 22.69 -4.86 15.21
C LEU A 331 22.02 -3.68 15.92
N TYR A 332 21.87 -2.59 15.19
CA TYR A 332 21.30 -1.34 15.69
C TYR A 332 19.97 -1.03 14.98
N ASP A 333 19.09 -0.31 15.68
CA ASP A 333 17.74 0.00 15.22
C ASP A 333 17.72 0.63 13.81
N PHE A 334 18.47 1.72 13.62
CA PHE A 334 18.46 2.47 12.37
C PHE A 334 19.13 1.70 11.21
N PRO A 335 20.34 1.13 11.35
CA PRO A 335 20.94 0.27 10.32
C PRO A 335 20.08 -0.93 9.90
N LEU A 336 19.35 -1.57 10.83
CA LEU A 336 18.42 -2.66 10.49
C LEU A 336 17.23 -2.14 9.66
N LEU A 337 16.66 -1.00 10.04
CA LEU A 337 15.58 -0.37 9.28
C LEU A 337 16.07 0.08 7.90
N HIS A 338 17.29 0.62 7.82
CA HIS A 338 17.92 1.01 6.56
C HIS A 338 18.12 -0.19 5.64
N LEU A 339 18.62 -1.32 6.17
CA LEU A 339 18.81 -2.57 5.43
C LEU A 339 17.54 -3.03 4.71
N ILE A 340 16.39 -3.02 5.40
CA ILE A 340 15.11 -3.43 4.79
C ILE A 340 14.53 -2.34 3.90
N THR A 341 14.80 -1.06 4.14
CA THR A 341 14.28 0.01 3.27
C THR A 341 15.02 0.12 1.96
N ASN A 342 16.30 -0.25 1.91
CA ASN A 342 17.10 -0.26 0.70
C ASN A 342 16.87 -1.53 -0.15
N THR A 343 15.63 -2.03 -0.21
CA THR A 343 15.27 -3.26 -0.95
C THR A 343 14.35 -2.93 -2.13
N LEU A 344 14.25 -3.85 -3.10
CA LEU A 344 13.38 -3.65 -4.27
C LEU A 344 11.90 -3.58 -3.87
N GLU A 345 11.51 -4.36 -2.87
CA GLU A 345 10.17 -4.49 -2.33
C GLU A 345 9.66 -3.21 -1.65
N MET A 346 10.56 -2.38 -1.10
CA MET A 346 10.19 -1.11 -0.48
C MET A 346 9.85 -0.01 -1.51
N ARG A 347 10.15 -0.24 -2.80
CA ARG A 347 9.98 0.77 -3.86
C ARG A 347 8.49 0.97 -4.22
N PRO A 348 8.07 2.20 -4.55
CA PRO A 348 8.86 3.43 -4.50
C PRO A 348 9.09 3.91 -3.05
N MET A 349 10.32 4.31 -2.75
CA MET A 349 10.71 4.89 -1.46
C MET A 349 10.24 6.34 -1.34
N LEU A 350 10.37 6.92 -0.15
CA LEU A 350 10.07 8.33 0.05
C LEU A 350 11.14 9.20 -0.60
N ARG A 351 10.71 10.07 -1.53
CA ARG A 351 11.62 10.98 -2.20
C ARG A 351 12.18 12.01 -1.23
N ALA A 352 13.51 12.08 -1.12
CA ALA A 352 14.22 13.14 -0.43
C ALA A 352 14.17 14.44 -1.25
N ARG A 353 13.91 15.55 -0.57
CA ARG A 353 13.93 16.90 -1.12
C ARG A 353 15.21 17.58 -0.70
N ALA A 354 15.73 18.50 -1.51
CA ALA A 354 16.98 19.21 -1.23
C ALA A 354 17.07 19.78 0.19
N ALA A 355 15.98 20.39 0.69
CA ALA A 355 15.90 20.94 2.04
C ALA A 355 15.98 19.92 3.19
N GLU A 356 15.94 18.62 2.88
CA GLU A 356 16.02 17.52 3.86
C GLU A 356 17.41 16.86 3.84
N TYR A 357 18.31 17.22 2.91
CA TYR A 357 19.57 16.49 2.72
C TYR A 357 20.47 16.57 3.94
N ASP A 358 20.59 17.74 4.57
CA ASP A 358 21.46 17.93 5.73
C ASP A 358 21.04 17.03 6.90
N GLU A 359 19.73 16.95 7.21
CA GLU A 359 19.20 16.05 8.25
C GLU A 359 19.46 14.57 7.92
N LEU A 360 19.31 14.18 6.65
CA LEU A 360 19.53 12.81 6.23
C LEU A 360 21.02 12.44 6.29
N GLN A 361 21.92 13.37 5.96
CA GLN A 361 23.37 13.21 6.04
C GLN A 361 23.86 13.15 7.48
N GLU A 362 23.33 14.00 8.36
CA GLU A 362 23.61 13.94 9.81
C GLU A 362 23.21 12.57 10.38
N LYS A 363 22.02 12.08 10.00
CA LYS A 363 21.57 10.75 10.44
C LYS A 363 22.44 9.61 9.88
N LEU A 364 22.92 9.74 8.66
CA LEU A 364 23.83 8.78 8.04
C LEU A 364 25.17 8.75 8.79
N ALA A 365 25.74 9.92 9.08
CA ALA A 365 26.98 10.07 9.82
C ALA A 365 26.91 9.50 11.25
N GLU A 366 25.75 9.56 11.91
CA GLU A 366 25.54 8.95 13.25
C GLU A 366 25.79 7.43 13.26
N TYR A 367 25.58 6.74 12.14
CA TYR A 367 25.67 5.27 12.04
C TYR A 367 26.68 4.77 10.99
N ASP A 368 27.56 5.62 10.48
CA ASP A 368 28.46 5.31 9.36
C ASP A 368 29.21 3.98 9.55
N GLU A 369 29.82 3.78 10.73
CA GLU A 369 30.55 2.56 11.06
C GLU A 369 29.65 1.31 11.18
N GLN A 370 28.37 1.50 11.53
CA GLN A 370 27.38 0.45 11.77
C GLN A 370 26.46 0.18 10.56
N LEU A 371 26.65 0.88 9.43
CA LEU A 371 25.85 0.65 8.23
C LEU A 371 26.02 -0.78 7.70
N LEU A 372 24.88 -1.42 7.43
CA LEU A 372 24.83 -2.78 6.87
C LEU A 372 24.86 -2.77 5.33
N VAL A 373 24.44 -1.65 4.75
CA VAL A 373 24.46 -1.38 3.30
C VAL A 373 25.64 -0.43 3.01
N ARG A 374 26.34 -0.66 1.90
CA ARG A 374 27.42 0.23 1.46
C ARG A 374 26.82 1.53 0.93
N GLU A 375 27.35 2.67 1.36
CA GLU A 375 27.05 3.96 0.74
C GLU A 375 27.68 4.03 -0.67
N PRO A 376 26.88 4.31 -1.72
CA PRO A 376 27.39 4.56 -3.06
C PRO A 376 28.02 5.95 -3.17
N SER A 377 28.84 6.17 -4.18
CA SER A 377 29.38 7.51 -4.46
C SER A 377 28.25 8.48 -4.80
N MET A 378 28.39 9.76 -4.42
CA MET A 378 27.43 10.81 -4.78
C MET A 378 27.25 10.99 -6.30
N TYR A 379 28.21 10.50 -7.09
CA TYR A 379 28.18 10.53 -8.55
C TYR A 379 27.53 9.28 -9.17
N ASP A 380 27.23 8.26 -8.35
CA ASP A 380 26.58 7.04 -8.80
C ASP A 380 25.08 7.28 -9.03
N VAL A 381 24.52 6.63 -10.05
CA VAL A 381 23.09 6.73 -10.41
C VAL A 381 22.18 6.20 -9.29
N GLU A 382 22.72 5.38 -8.39
CA GLU A 382 22.03 4.74 -7.28
C GLU A 382 21.95 5.64 -6.04
N TYR A 383 22.74 6.72 -5.97
CA TYR A 383 22.81 7.60 -4.80
C TYR A 383 21.45 8.23 -4.45
N GLU A 384 20.67 8.65 -5.45
CA GLU A 384 19.32 9.19 -5.19
C GLU A 384 18.41 8.13 -4.56
N GLU A 385 18.47 6.88 -5.02
CA GLU A 385 17.70 5.78 -4.42
C GLU A 385 18.19 5.46 -3.01
N PHE A 386 19.50 5.49 -2.77
CA PHE A 386 20.10 5.31 -1.45
C PHE A 386 19.61 6.36 -0.45
N ILE A 387 19.66 7.65 -0.80
CA ILE A 387 19.16 8.74 0.06
C ILE A 387 17.65 8.64 0.30
N ASN A 388 16.87 8.22 -0.71
CA ASN A 388 15.45 7.93 -0.53
C ASN A 388 15.21 6.78 0.47
N SER A 389 16.12 5.79 0.50
CA SER A 389 16.08 4.69 1.47
C SER A 389 16.37 5.19 2.89
N ILE A 390 17.35 6.10 3.06
CA ILE A 390 17.66 6.75 4.35
C ILE A 390 16.46 7.52 4.88
N LYS A 391 15.81 8.32 4.03
CA LYS A 391 14.57 9.04 4.41
C LYS A 391 13.46 8.08 4.84
N THR A 392 13.31 6.97 4.12
CA THR A 392 12.30 5.96 4.45
C THR A 392 12.63 5.24 5.76
N ALA A 393 13.91 4.94 6.01
CA ALA A 393 14.39 4.36 7.26
C ALA A 393 14.15 5.30 8.45
N LEU A 394 14.42 6.60 8.27
CA LEU A 394 14.20 7.61 9.29
C LEU A 394 12.71 7.74 9.66
N MET A 395 11.80 7.65 8.68
CA MET A 395 10.36 7.58 8.96
C MET A 395 10.01 6.37 9.85
N PHE A 396 10.54 5.18 9.55
CA PHE A 396 10.30 4.01 10.40
C PHE A 396 10.94 4.15 11.78
N TYR A 397 12.13 4.74 11.85
CA TYR A 397 12.84 4.99 13.09
C TYR A 397 12.04 5.89 14.03
N GLU A 398 11.44 6.96 13.50
CA GLU A 398 10.55 7.83 14.26
C GLU A 398 9.24 7.15 14.66
N TRP A 399 8.71 6.27 13.79
CA TRP A 399 7.53 5.46 14.08
C TRP A 399 7.77 4.49 15.25
N VAL A 400 8.87 3.74 15.25
CA VAL A 400 9.20 2.81 16.35
C VAL A 400 9.61 3.53 17.63
N ASN A 401 9.97 4.81 17.54
CA ASN A 401 10.24 5.70 18.67
C ASN A 401 9.02 6.52 19.12
N GLU A 402 7.83 6.13 18.67
CA GLU A 402 6.55 6.65 19.12
C GLU A 402 6.27 8.12 18.74
N LYS A 403 6.84 8.63 17.65
CA LYS A 403 6.35 9.89 17.08
C LYS A 403 4.92 9.76 16.58
N ASP A 404 4.13 10.79 16.80
CA ASP A 404 2.71 10.81 16.45
C ASP A 404 2.48 10.54 14.95
N GLU A 405 1.35 9.90 14.62
CA GLU A 405 1.05 9.57 13.22
C GLU A 405 0.94 10.84 12.37
N GLU A 406 0.28 11.91 12.85
CA GLU A 406 0.15 13.17 12.11
C GLU A 406 1.51 13.82 11.86
N PHE A 407 2.41 13.78 12.85
CA PHE A 407 3.79 14.24 12.68
C PHE A 407 4.49 13.53 11.52
N LEU A 408 4.33 12.21 11.41
CA LEU A 408 4.94 11.45 10.32
C LEU A 408 4.34 11.82 8.96
N LEU A 409 3.01 11.97 8.88
CA LEU A 409 2.33 12.36 7.65
C LEU A 409 2.83 13.72 7.13
N GLU A 410 3.03 14.67 8.04
CA GLU A 410 3.51 16.02 7.72
C GLU A 410 5.01 16.02 7.37
N LYS A 411 5.87 15.55 8.28
CA LYS A 411 7.34 15.55 8.10
C LYS A 411 7.75 14.80 6.84
N TYR A 412 7.20 13.62 6.62
CA TYR A 412 7.58 12.75 5.51
C TYR A 412 6.71 12.91 4.26
N SER A 413 5.69 13.79 4.30
CA SER A 413 4.77 14.04 3.19
C SER A 413 4.12 12.76 2.64
N ILE A 414 3.77 11.85 3.56
CA ILE A 414 3.15 10.54 3.30
C ILE A 414 1.68 10.57 3.72
N ARG A 415 0.83 9.71 3.15
CA ARG A 415 -0.59 9.57 3.53
C ARG A 415 -0.81 8.29 4.35
N PRO A 416 -1.86 8.22 5.18
CA PRO A 416 -2.12 7.08 6.07
C PRO A 416 -2.10 5.71 5.37
N GLY A 417 -2.71 5.60 4.19
CA GLY A 417 -2.73 4.35 3.41
C GLY A 417 -1.34 3.93 2.92
N GLU A 418 -0.49 4.90 2.55
CA GLU A 418 0.88 4.62 2.12
C GLU A 418 1.76 4.21 3.30
N LEU A 419 1.63 4.88 4.45
CA LEU A 419 2.34 4.51 5.67
C LEU A 419 2.04 3.06 6.06
N ARG A 420 0.77 2.65 6.01
CA ARG A 420 0.36 1.27 6.30
C ARG A 420 0.93 0.26 5.34
N ALA A 421 0.84 0.51 4.04
CA ALA A 421 1.41 -0.39 3.04
C ALA A 421 2.93 -0.57 3.27
N LYS A 422 3.65 0.52 3.58
CA LYS A 422 5.08 0.46 3.91
C LYS A 422 5.35 -0.31 5.20
N LEU A 423 4.54 -0.13 6.25
CA LEU A 423 4.66 -0.90 7.50
C LEU A 423 4.41 -2.39 7.29
N GLU A 424 3.45 -2.77 6.43
CA GLU A 424 3.20 -4.17 6.06
C GLU A 424 4.38 -4.79 5.31
N ILE A 425 4.96 -4.07 4.35
CA ILE A 425 6.18 -4.49 3.64
C ILE A 425 7.34 -4.64 4.63
N ALA A 426 7.53 -3.67 5.54
CA ALA A 426 8.60 -3.74 6.54
C ALA A 426 8.43 -4.92 7.51
N ASP A 427 7.19 -5.25 7.94
CA ASP A 427 6.92 -6.44 8.76
C ASP A 427 7.30 -7.73 8.04
N TRP A 428 6.96 -7.83 6.74
CA TRP A 428 7.32 -8.98 5.91
C TRP A 428 8.84 -9.08 5.69
N LEU A 429 9.53 -7.98 5.39
CA LEU A 429 10.98 -7.97 5.21
C LEU A 429 11.72 -8.31 6.51
N LEU A 430 11.26 -7.84 7.66
CA LEU A 430 11.83 -8.22 8.97
C LEU A 430 11.55 -9.68 9.31
N PHE A 431 10.39 -10.20 8.94
CA PHE A 431 10.12 -11.64 9.03
C PHE A 431 11.09 -12.44 8.15
N ALA A 432 11.30 -12.03 6.91
CA ALA A 432 12.24 -12.67 6.01
C ALA A 432 13.67 -12.62 6.54
N ALA A 433 14.10 -11.48 7.11
CA ALA A 433 15.40 -11.34 7.76
C ALA A 433 15.55 -12.29 8.96
N ASP A 434 14.51 -12.49 9.79
CA ASP A 434 14.53 -13.45 10.90
C ASP A 434 14.69 -14.90 10.41
N GLU A 435 14.00 -15.26 9.32
CA GLU A 435 14.08 -16.59 8.71
C GLU A 435 15.44 -16.85 8.07
N LEU A 436 16.02 -15.86 7.39
CA LEU A 436 17.38 -15.97 6.84
C LEU A 436 18.44 -16.01 7.95
N ALA A 437 18.31 -15.20 8.99
CA ALA A 437 19.19 -15.25 10.16
C ALA A 437 19.17 -16.62 10.85
N MET A 438 18.02 -17.30 10.87
CA MET A 438 17.90 -18.66 11.38
C MET A 438 18.68 -19.68 10.55
N LEU A 439 18.60 -19.61 9.22
CA LEU A 439 19.35 -20.51 8.33
C LEU A 439 20.86 -20.25 8.36
N LEU A 440 21.27 -19.02 8.64
CA LEU A 440 22.67 -18.63 8.81
C LEU A 440 23.20 -18.87 10.23
N HIS A 441 22.39 -19.45 11.13
CA HIS A 441 22.74 -19.69 12.53
C HIS A 441 23.07 -18.43 13.35
N PHE A 442 22.58 -17.25 12.94
CA PHE A 442 22.73 -15.99 13.68
C PHE A 442 21.66 -15.83 14.76
N HIS A 443 21.60 -16.79 15.70
CA HIS A 443 20.56 -16.85 16.74
C HIS A 443 20.50 -15.60 17.61
N HIS A 444 21.63 -14.95 17.88
CA HIS A 444 21.70 -13.73 18.67
C HIS A 444 21.01 -12.53 17.99
N LEU A 445 21.08 -12.42 16.66
CA LEU A 445 20.43 -11.36 15.89
C LEU A 445 18.91 -11.52 15.84
N ARG A 446 18.40 -12.76 15.87
CA ARG A 446 16.97 -13.06 15.75
C ARG A 446 16.12 -12.37 16.81
N ASN A 447 16.61 -12.30 18.04
CA ASN A 447 15.88 -11.65 19.13
C ASN A 447 15.68 -10.15 18.83
N GLU A 448 16.72 -9.47 18.37
CA GLU A 448 16.66 -8.05 18.02
C GLU A 448 15.79 -7.82 16.78
N ILE A 449 15.85 -8.69 15.76
CA ILE A 449 14.96 -8.61 14.59
C ILE A 449 13.50 -8.79 14.99
N LYS A 450 13.19 -9.77 15.87
CA LYS A 450 11.82 -10.00 16.35
C LYS A 450 11.29 -8.85 17.19
N LYS A 451 12.14 -8.25 18.04
CA LYS A 451 11.79 -7.02 18.78
C LYS A 451 11.51 -5.90 17.80
N MET A 452 12.39 -5.63 16.84
CA MET A 452 12.19 -4.59 15.82
C MET A 452 10.90 -4.81 15.03
N ARG A 453 10.63 -6.06 14.60
CA ARG A 453 9.38 -6.42 13.92
C ARG A 453 8.15 -6.06 14.76
N PHE A 454 8.17 -6.36 16.06
CA PHE A 454 7.09 -5.99 16.96
C PHE A 454 6.96 -4.46 17.10
N ARG A 455 8.08 -3.74 17.20
CA ARG A 455 8.10 -2.27 17.26
C ARG A 455 7.57 -1.64 15.98
N VAL A 456 7.92 -2.16 14.81
CA VAL A 456 7.39 -1.73 13.50
C VAL A 456 5.90 -2.00 13.41
N LYS A 457 5.43 -3.18 13.80
CA LYS A 457 4.01 -3.52 13.75
C LYS A 457 3.13 -2.57 14.57
N TYR A 458 3.60 -2.15 15.75
CA TYR A 458 2.79 -1.36 16.68
C TYR A 458 3.17 0.12 16.75
N GLY A 459 4.35 0.52 16.27
CA GLY A 459 4.89 1.88 16.41
C GLY A 459 5.17 2.22 17.86
N ALA A 460 5.91 1.36 18.55
CA ALA A 460 6.10 1.44 19.99
C ALA A 460 7.49 1.02 20.43
N LYS A 461 7.96 1.60 21.54
CA LYS A 461 9.17 1.16 22.24
C LYS A 461 8.92 -0.15 23.01
N GLU A 462 10.02 -0.84 23.34
CA GLU A 462 10.00 -2.19 23.93
C GLU A 462 9.26 -2.28 25.25
N GLU A 463 9.32 -1.22 26.06
CA GLU A 463 8.63 -1.12 27.35
C GLU A 463 7.10 -1.26 27.27
N LEU A 464 6.51 -1.08 26.08
CA LEU A 464 5.07 -1.24 25.86
C LEU A 464 4.66 -2.66 25.43
N PHE A 465 5.60 -3.57 25.19
CA PHE A 465 5.32 -4.90 24.62
C PHE A 465 4.31 -5.70 25.43
N ALA A 466 4.39 -5.65 26.76
CA ALA A 466 3.48 -6.37 27.64
C ALA A 466 2.02 -5.92 27.44
N LEU A 467 1.80 -4.62 27.22
CA LEU A 467 0.46 -4.02 27.07
C LEU A 467 -0.09 -4.22 25.66
N LEU A 468 0.76 -4.18 24.63
CA LEU A 468 0.37 -4.34 23.23
C LEU A 468 -0.13 -5.75 22.88
N LYS A 469 0.10 -6.73 23.75
CA LYS A 469 -0.51 -8.07 23.64
C LYS A 469 -2.02 -8.05 23.87
N LEU A 470 -2.57 -7.01 24.49
CA LEU A 470 -4.00 -6.89 24.77
C LEU A 470 -4.77 -6.40 23.53
N ARG A 471 -5.82 -7.14 23.15
CA ARG A 471 -6.69 -6.77 22.03
C ARG A 471 -7.37 -5.44 22.30
N GLY A 472 -7.28 -4.52 21.34
CA GLY A 472 -7.84 -3.17 21.43
C GLY A 472 -6.91 -2.12 22.04
N ILE A 473 -5.71 -2.52 22.48
CA ILE A 473 -4.65 -1.62 22.94
C ILE A 473 -3.63 -1.43 21.81
N GLY A 474 -3.68 -0.26 21.17
CA GLY A 474 -2.63 0.22 20.26
C GLY A 474 -1.63 1.13 20.98
N ARG A 475 -0.62 1.61 20.26
CA ARG A 475 0.48 2.46 20.80
C ARG A 475 0.04 3.60 21.71
N VAL A 476 -0.96 4.39 21.30
CA VAL A 476 -1.45 5.54 22.09
C VAL A 476 -2.00 5.08 23.44
N ARG A 477 -2.83 4.05 23.45
CA ARG A 477 -3.45 3.51 24.68
C ARG A 477 -2.42 2.82 25.57
N ALA A 478 -1.48 2.09 24.98
CA ALA A 478 -0.37 1.47 25.71
C ALA A 478 0.47 2.53 26.42
N ARG A 479 0.82 3.62 25.74
CA ARG A 479 1.57 4.74 26.32
C ARG A 479 0.80 5.45 27.44
N ILE A 480 -0.50 5.67 27.28
CA ILE A 480 -1.36 6.22 28.35
C ILE A 480 -1.31 5.34 29.61
N LEU A 481 -1.48 4.02 29.45
CA LEU A 481 -1.39 3.08 30.57
C LEU A 481 -0.01 3.10 31.24
N TYR A 482 1.06 3.06 30.45
CA TYR A 482 2.43 3.03 30.94
C TYR A 482 2.78 4.28 31.75
N ASN A 483 2.41 5.47 31.25
CA ASN A 483 2.60 6.74 31.95
C ASN A 483 1.77 6.81 33.25
N ASN A 484 0.68 6.06 33.33
CA ASN A 484 -0.16 5.91 34.53
C ASN A 484 0.28 4.73 35.42
N ARG A 485 1.53 4.25 35.31
CA ARG A 485 2.09 3.16 36.13
C ARG A 485 1.38 1.81 35.96
N ILE A 486 0.70 1.59 34.84
CA ILE A 486 0.12 0.29 34.45
C ILE A 486 1.00 -0.25 33.33
N ARG A 487 2.02 -1.04 33.68
CA ARG A 487 3.11 -1.42 32.76
C ARG A 487 3.02 -2.86 32.27
N SER A 488 2.26 -3.70 32.98
CA SER A 488 2.13 -5.12 32.69
C SER A 488 0.67 -5.59 32.62
N VAL A 489 0.46 -6.79 32.08
CA VAL A 489 -0.83 -7.49 32.13
C VAL A 489 -1.30 -7.70 33.57
N SER A 490 -0.37 -7.95 34.50
CA SER A 490 -0.65 -8.05 35.93
C SER A 490 -1.17 -6.73 36.50
N ASP A 491 -0.59 -5.60 36.10
CA ASP A 491 -1.07 -4.28 36.55
C ASP A 491 -2.47 -3.97 36.02
N VAL A 492 -2.78 -4.38 34.78
CA VAL A 492 -4.14 -4.28 34.23
C VAL A 492 -5.12 -5.12 35.05
N LYS A 493 -4.72 -6.31 35.51
CA LYS A 493 -5.54 -7.16 36.40
C LYS A 493 -5.76 -6.50 37.76
N LYS A 494 -4.76 -5.82 38.32
CA LYS A 494 -4.85 -5.13 39.62
C LYS A 494 -5.60 -3.79 39.57
N ALA A 495 -5.50 -3.04 38.47
CA ALA A 495 -6.07 -1.70 38.37
C ALA A 495 -7.61 -1.69 38.38
N ASP A 496 -8.23 -0.75 39.08
CA ASP A 496 -9.71 -0.69 39.16
C ASP A 496 -10.36 -0.41 37.79
N LEU A 497 -11.55 -0.97 37.57
CA LEU A 497 -12.29 -0.78 36.32
C LEU A 497 -12.60 0.71 36.07
N THR A 498 -12.93 1.47 37.12
CA THR A 498 -13.21 2.91 37.01
C THR A 498 -11.99 3.67 36.51
N ARG A 499 -10.81 3.36 37.05
CA ARG A 499 -9.53 3.96 36.63
C ARG A 499 -9.23 3.63 35.17
N LEU A 500 -9.36 2.36 34.77
CA LEU A 500 -9.17 1.97 33.37
C LEU A 500 -10.20 2.62 32.43
N ALA A 501 -11.45 2.77 32.88
CA ALA A 501 -12.50 3.40 32.09
C ALA A 501 -12.27 4.90 31.88
N GLN A 502 -11.68 5.60 32.86
CA GLN A 502 -11.25 6.99 32.71
C GLN A 502 -10.12 7.13 31.69
N LEU A 503 -9.14 6.21 31.72
CA LEU A 503 -7.97 6.28 30.83
C LEU A 503 -8.28 5.86 29.39
N LEU A 504 -9.11 4.85 29.18
CA LEU A 504 -9.28 4.18 27.89
C LEU A 504 -10.71 4.23 27.33
N GLY A 505 -11.66 4.69 28.13
CA GLY A 505 -13.08 4.53 27.87
C GLY A 505 -13.63 3.17 28.32
N ARG A 506 -14.89 3.17 28.75
CA ARG A 506 -15.56 2.02 29.38
C ARG A 506 -15.55 0.73 28.53
N LYS A 507 -15.78 0.84 27.22
CA LYS A 507 -15.83 -0.33 26.31
C LYS A 507 -14.49 -1.08 26.29
N ILE A 508 -13.39 -0.33 26.25
CA ILE A 508 -12.05 -0.90 26.17
C ILE A 508 -11.62 -1.43 27.53
N ALA A 509 -11.88 -0.67 28.60
CA ALA A 509 -11.61 -1.09 29.97
C ALA A 509 -12.26 -2.46 30.29
N LEU A 510 -13.54 -2.63 29.95
CA LEU A 510 -14.23 -3.92 30.09
C LEU A 510 -13.59 -5.02 29.25
N SER A 511 -13.23 -4.71 27.99
CA SER A 511 -12.60 -5.67 27.09
C SER A 511 -11.25 -6.18 27.62
N ILE A 512 -10.40 -5.29 28.13
CA ILE A 512 -9.08 -5.70 28.65
C ILE A 512 -9.19 -6.40 30.00
N LYS A 513 -10.16 -6.03 30.84
CA LYS A 513 -10.44 -6.75 32.10
C LYS A 513 -10.88 -8.18 31.86
N LYS A 514 -11.75 -8.39 30.87
CA LYS A 514 -12.15 -9.72 30.45
C LYS A 514 -10.97 -10.56 29.95
N GLN A 515 -10.06 -9.95 29.20
CA GLN A 515 -8.85 -10.63 28.69
C GLN A 515 -7.88 -11.07 29.80
N VAL A 516 -7.92 -10.43 30.98
CA VAL A 516 -7.10 -10.80 32.15
C VAL A 516 -7.85 -11.62 33.20
N GLY A 517 -8.99 -12.21 32.81
CA GLY A 517 -9.77 -13.13 33.64
C GLY A 517 -10.66 -12.47 34.68
N GLN A 518 -11.05 -11.20 34.47
CA GLN A 518 -12.06 -10.52 35.31
C GLN A 518 -13.29 -10.23 34.46
N ASP A 519 -14.36 -10.99 34.70
CA ASP A 519 -15.66 -10.74 34.08
C ASP A 519 -16.46 -9.76 34.93
N PHE A 520 -17.04 -8.77 34.25
CA PHE A 520 -17.97 -7.82 34.84
C PHE A 520 -19.29 -8.01 34.10
N GLU A 521 -20.34 -8.45 34.80
CA GLU A 521 -21.65 -8.60 34.19
C GLU A 521 -22.07 -7.26 33.57
N LYS A 522 -22.56 -7.31 32.33
CA LYS A 522 -23.22 -6.15 31.72
C LYS A 522 -24.44 -5.82 32.56
N ILE A 523 -24.36 -4.79 33.39
CA ILE A 523 -25.54 -4.19 34.02
C ILE A 523 -26.53 -3.89 32.88
N LYS A 524 -27.65 -4.61 32.85
CA LYS A 524 -28.74 -4.39 31.88
C LYS A 524 -29.18 -2.94 32.02
N VAL A 525 -28.87 -2.11 31.02
CA VAL A 525 -29.43 -0.76 30.96
C VAL A 525 -30.93 -0.93 30.70
N LYS A 526 -31.76 -0.74 31.73
CA LYS A 526 -33.23 -0.72 31.58
C LYS A 526 -33.59 0.34 30.54
N GLU A 527 -34.37 -0.04 29.54
CA GLU A 527 -34.69 0.71 28.31
C GLU A 527 -35.41 2.06 28.46
N LYS A 528 -35.48 2.68 29.66
CA LYS A 528 -36.27 3.91 29.86
C LYS A 528 -35.65 4.95 30.82
N LYS A 529 -34.34 5.25 30.74
CA LYS A 529 -33.80 6.46 31.39
C LYS A 529 -32.83 7.24 30.50
N ARG A 530 -33.07 8.56 30.38
CA ARG A 530 -32.23 9.53 29.67
C ARG A 530 -30.80 9.52 30.22
N LYS A 531 -29.80 9.68 29.33
CA LYS A 531 -28.38 9.86 29.68
C LYS A 531 -28.22 11.00 30.71
N GLY A 532 -27.70 10.69 31.90
CA GLY A 532 -27.23 11.71 32.86
C GLY A 532 -27.59 11.52 34.34
N GLN A 533 -28.49 10.60 34.70
CA GLN A 533 -28.79 10.31 36.12
C GLN A 533 -28.44 8.86 36.45
N VAL A 534 -27.33 8.66 37.15
CA VAL A 534 -27.06 7.41 37.88
C VAL A 534 -27.29 7.72 39.36
N SER A 535 -28.21 7.00 40.00
CA SER A 535 -28.46 7.16 41.44
C SER A 535 -27.39 6.40 42.22
N LEU A 536 -27.01 6.89 43.40
CA LEU A 536 -26.16 6.16 44.37
C LEU A 536 -26.69 4.76 44.72
N LYS A 537 -27.97 4.48 44.44
CA LYS A 537 -28.60 3.17 44.63
C LYS A 537 -28.32 2.15 43.50
N ASP A 538 -27.70 2.58 42.40
CA ASP A 538 -27.38 1.72 41.23
C ASP A 538 -25.98 1.08 41.32
N TYR A 539 -25.21 1.34 42.39
CA TYR A 539 -23.98 0.61 42.69
C TYR A 539 -24.30 -0.72 43.39
N PRO A 540 -23.69 -1.85 42.99
CA PRO A 540 -23.78 -3.08 43.77
C PRO A 540 -23.21 -2.82 45.17
N LYS A 541 -24.05 -2.99 46.19
CA LYS A 541 -23.55 -3.20 47.55
C LYS A 541 -22.95 -4.60 47.59
N ASP A 542 -21.75 -4.67 48.13
CA ASP A 542 -21.03 -5.88 48.54
C ASP A 542 -20.35 -6.73 47.46
N HIS A 543 -19.03 -6.58 47.37
CA HIS A 543 -18.15 -7.74 47.22
C HIS A 543 -17.30 -7.88 48.47
N LYS A 544 -17.73 -8.80 49.34
CA LYS A 544 -16.87 -9.42 50.34
C LYS A 544 -15.72 -10.12 49.60
N VAL A 545 -14.51 -9.81 50.05
CA VAL A 545 -13.29 -10.56 49.79
C VAL A 545 -13.48 -11.98 50.33
N LYS A 546 -13.26 -12.98 49.47
CA LYS A 546 -12.67 -14.27 49.82
C LYS A 546 -11.65 -14.63 48.77
#